data_AF-A0A7W9ULS3-F1
#
_entry.id   AF-A0A7W9ULS3-F1
#
_cell.length_a   1.000
_cell.length_b   1.000
_cell.length_c   1.000
_cell.angle_alpha   90.00
_cell.angle_beta   90.00
_cell.angle_gamma   90.00
#
_symmetry.space_group_name_H-M   'P 1'
#
loop_
_entity.id
_entity.type
_entity.pdbx_description
1 polymer ?
#
loop_
_entity_poly.entity_id
_entity_poly.type
_entity_poly.pdbx_seq_one_letter_code
_entity_poly.pdbx_strand_id
1 'polypeptide(L)' 'MNLGHSSGQNPNKYNALASFVTYVKAIEHLDRSRFPDEYAEHTDRIRELKPFLKAHGILDVMAVKNPEVAALLGV' A
#
# COMPACT_ATOMS: atom_id res chain seq x y z
N MET A 1 -7.45 -32.32 -26.28
CA MET A 1 -7.22 -30.92 -26.67
C MET A 1 -8.20 -30.06 -25.89
N ASN A 2 -7.73 -29.24 -24.95
CA ASN A 2 -8.52 -28.08 -24.48
C ASN A 2 -7.56 -26.93 -24.15
N LEU A 3 -7.91 -25.76 -24.68
CA LEU A 3 -7.10 -24.55 -24.78
C LEU A 3 -7.71 -23.50 -23.84
N GLY A 4 -6.85 -22.75 -23.14
CA GLY A 4 -7.15 -21.41 -22.63
C GLY A 4 -7.82 -21.32 -21.25
N HIS A 5 -7.07 -20.84 -20.27
CA HIS A 5 -7.17 -19.45 -19.80
C HIS A 5 -5.97 -19.13 -18.91
N SER A 6 -4.99 -18.49 -19.52
CA SER A 6 -3.96 -17.71 -18.85
C SER A 6 -4.64 -16.58 -18.07
N SER A 7 -4.55 -16.63 -16.75
CA SER A 7 -4.71 -15.46 -15.89
C SER A 7 -3.82 -15.66 -14.68
N GLY A 8 -2.58 -15.19 -14.81
CA GLY A 8 -1.56 -15.16 -13.76
C GLY A 8 -1.94 -14.21 -12.61
N GLN A 9 -3.03 -14.52 -11.92
CA GLN A 9 -3.39 -13.91 -10.65
C GLN A 9 -2.54 -14.57 -9.57
N ASN A 10 -1.35 -14.02 -9.35
CA ASN A 10 -0.59 -14.33 -8.15
C ASN A 10 -1.40 -13.82 -6.94
N PRO A 11 -1.92 -14.69 -6.06
CA PRO A 11 -2.71 -14.28 -4.89
C PRO A 11 -1.94 -13.37 -3.93
N ASN A 12 -0.61 -13.41 -3.99
CA ASN A 12 0.26 -12.50 -3.23
C ASN A 12 0.14 -11.03 -3.67
N LYS A 13 -0.27 -10.75 -4.90
CA LYS A 13 -0.35 -9.39 -5.47
C LYS A 13 -1.48 -8.58 -4.83
N TYR A 14 -2.66 -9.17 -4.70
CA TYR A 14 -3.81 -8.52 -4.07
C TYR A 14 -3.62 -8.34 -2.58
N ASN A 15 -2.88 -9.25 -1.95
CA ASN A 15 -2.63 -9.22 -0.52
C ASN A 15 -1.74 -8.02 -0.12
N ALA A 16 -0.64 -7.77 -0.85
CA ALA A 16 0.24 -6.63 -0.58
C ALA A 16 -0.46 -5.28 -0.78
N LEU A 17 -1.29 -5.15 -1.83
CA LEU A 17 -2.07 -3.94 -2.08
C LEU A 17 -3.18 -3.73 -1.05
N ALA A 18 -3.91 -4.78 -0.68
CA ALA A 18 -4.95 -4.71 0.33
C ALA A 18 -4.36 -4.33 1.70
N SER A 19 -3.23 -4.92 2.08
CA SER A 19 -2.49 -4.56 3.29
C SER A 19 -2.03 -3.11 3.25
N PHE A 20 -1.47 -2.64 2.12
CA PHE A 20 -1.08 -1.24 1.97
C PHE A 20 -2.25 -0.27 2.18
N VAL A 21 -3.38 -0.49 1.48
CA VAL A 21 -4.58 0.35 1.62
C VAL A 21 -5.11 0.30 3.05
N THR A 22 -5.01 -0.86 3.71
CA THR A 22 -5.41 -1.02 5.12
C THR A 22 -4.56 -0.16 6.04
N TYR A 23 -3.23 -0.21 5.91
CA TYR A 23 -2.34 0.62 6.73
C TYR A 23 -2.47 2.11 6.44
N VAL A 24 -2.65 2.50 5.17
CA VAL A 24 -2.93 3.89 4.78
C VAL A 24 -4.22 4.38 5.44
N LYS A 25 -5.30 3.62 5.35
CA LYS A 25 -6.55 4.00 6.00
C LYS A 25 -6.44 4.02 7.51
N ALA A 26 -5.67 3.09 8.08
CA ALA A 26 -5.41 3.08 9.52
C ALA A 26 -4.77 4.41 9.94
N ILE A 27 -3.71 4.87 9.26
CA ILE A 27 -3.08 6.16 9.61
C ILE A 27 -3.95 7.38 9.31
N GLU A 28 -4.80 7.36 8.29
CA GLU A 28 -5.74 8.47 7.99
C GLU A 28 -6.76 8.67 9.13
N HIS A 29 -7.17 7.57 9.77
CA HIS A 29 -8.11 7.60 10.89
C HIS A 29 -7.41 7.60 12.26
N LEU A 30 -6.08 7.43 12.31
CA LEU A 30 -5.32 7.36 13.55
C LEU A 30 -4.93 8.75 14.02
N ASP A 31 -5.34 9.10 15.23
CA ASP A 31 -4.91 10.33 15.87
C ASP A 31 -3.45 10.19 16.34
N ARG A 32 -2.53 10.72 15.53
CA ARG A 32 -1.08 10.73 15.80
C ARG A 32 -0.71 11.28 17.18
N SER A 33 -1.53 12.17 17.74
CA SER A 33 -1.24 12.81 19.03
C SER A 33 -1.60 11.90 20.20
N ARG A 34 -2.49 10.93 19.98
CA ARG A 34 -2.94 9.97 20.98
C ARG A 34 -2.23 8.62 20.84
N PHE A 35 -1.84 8.25 19.61
CA PHE A 35 -1.24 6.96 19.29
C PHE A 35 0.03 7.11 18.42
N PRO A 36 1.09 7.74 18.94
CA PRO A 36 2.31 7.97 18.18
C PRO A 36 3.05 6.67 17.80
N ASP A 37 3.03 5.67 18.68
CA ASP A 37 3.68 4.38 18.44
C ASP A 37 2.98 3.55 17.35
N GLU A 38 1.65 3.47 17.38
CA GLU A 38 0.86 2.80 16.32
C GLU A 38 1.02 3.52 14.97
N TYR A 39 1.09 4.85 14.99
CA TYR A 39 1.32 5.64 13.79
C TYR A 39 2.70 5.33 13.20
N ALA A 40 3.73 5.23 14.05
CA ALA A 40 5.08 4.88 13.65
C ALA A 40 5.15 3.46 13.06
N GLU A 41 4.49 2.48 13.68
CA GLU A 41 4.46 1.10 13.18
C GLU A 41 3.79 1.03 11.80
N HIS A 42 2.62 1.67 11.64
CA HIS A 42 1.91 1.66 10.36
C HIS A 42 2.68 2.39 9.26
N THR A 43 3.33 3.51 9.57
CA THR A 43 4.18 4.21 8.60
C THR A 43 5.42 3.41 8.22
N ASP A 44 6.00 2.64 9.13
CA ASP A 44 7.11 1.75 8.81
C ASP A 44 6.67 0.63 7.85
N ARG A 45 5.51 0.00 8.12
CA ARG A 45 4.92 -1.00 7.20
C ARG A 45 4.62 -0.44 5.81
N ILE A 46 4.09 0.77 5.72
CA ILE A 46 3.86 1.48 4.45
C ILE A 46 5.18 1.67 3.69
N ARG A 47 6.27 2.01 4.38
CA ARG A 47 7.61 2.15 3.78
C ARG A 47 8.19 0.83 3.30
N GLU A 48 8.00 -0.26 4.05
CA GLU A 48 8.42 -1.60 3.63
C GLU A 48 7.69 -2.06 2.35
N LEU A 49 6.44 -1.64 2.16
CA LEU A 49 5.64 -1.97 0.98
C LEU A 49 5.97 -1.08 -0.24
N LYS A 50 6.60 0.08 -0.05
CA LYS A 50 7.02 0.99 -1.13
C LYS A 50 7.78 0.31 -2.29
N PRO A 51 8.83 -0.51 -2.08
CA PRO A 51 9.53 -1.18 -3.17
C PRO A 51 8.63 -2.13 -3.96
N PHE A 52 7.70 -2.82 -3.31
CA PHE A 52 6.73 -3.69 -3.98
C PHE A 52 5.77 -2.87 -4.84
N LEU A 53 5.21 -1.79 -4.30
CA LEU A 53 4.31 -0.90 -5.04
C LEU A 53 4.99 -0.25 -6.24
N LYS A 54 6.26 0.14 -6.10
CA LYS A 54 7.08 0.69 -7.19
C LYS A 54 7.37 -0.35 -8.27
N ALA A 55 7.82 -1.55 -7.88
CA ALA A 55 8.09 -2.64 -8.81
C ALA A 55 6.83 -3.09 -9.58
N HIS A 56 5.65 -2.82 -9.04
CA HIS A 56 4.36 -3.15 -9.65
C HIS A 56 3.65 -1.97 -10.33
N GLY A 57 4.23 -0.76 -10.34
CA GLY A 57 3.63 0.44 -10.95
C GLY A 57 2.37 0.97 -10.22
N ILE A 58 2.11 0.51 -8.99
CA ILE A 58 0.94 0.91 -8.20
C ILE A 58 1.16 2.26 -7.49
N LEU A 59 2.43 2.59 -7.21
CA LEU A 59 2.81 3.82 -6.52
C LEU A 59 2.23 5.07 -7.22
N ASP A 60 2.24 5.05 -8.56
CA ASP A 60 1.73 6.12 -9.42
C ASP A 60 0.22 6.36 -9.21
N VAL A 61 -0.55 5.28 -9.05
CA VAL A 61 -2.01 5.34 -8.88
C VAL A 61 -2.43 5.85 -7.51
N MET A 62 -1.70 5.49 -6.44
CA MET A 62 -2.01 5.93 -5.08
C MET A 62 -1.56 7.37 -4.81
N ALA A 63 -0.40 7.78 -5.32
CA ALA A 63 0.08 9.16 -5.21
C ALA A 63 -0.90 10.16 -5.86
N VAL A 64 -1.53 9.77 -6.98
CA VAL A 64 -2.55 10.57 -7.66
C VAL A 64 -3.83 10.74 -6.84
N LYS A 65 -4.14 9.80 -5.92
CA LYS A 65 -5.43 9.76 -5.20
C LYS A 65 -5.35 10.20 -3.74
N ASN A 66 -4.18 10.17 -3.09
CA ASN A 66 -4.05 10.58 -1.69
C ASN A 66 -2.75 11.39 -1.44
N PRO A 67 -2.86 12.69 -1.12
CA PRO A 67 -1.70 13.55 -0.90
C PRO A 67 -0.91 13.20 0.37
N GLU A 68 -1.53 12.63 1.41
CA GLU A 68 -0.82 12.18 2.61
C GLU A 68 0.05 10.95 2.31
N VAL A 69 -0.45 10.04 1.47
CA VAL A 69 0.32 8.89 1.00
C VAL A 69 1.49 9.34 0.13
N ALA A 70 1.28 10.31 -0.76
CA ALA A 70 2.36 10.89 -1.56
C ALA A 70 3.45 11.51 -0.66
N ALA A 71 3.06 12.26 0.37
CA ALA A 71 3.99 12.85 1.34
C ALA A 71 4.79 11.79 2.11
N LEU A 72 4.15 10.69 2.54
CA LEU A 72 4.82 9.60 3.25
C LEU A 72 5.77 8.81 2.34
N LEU A 73 5.41 8.67 1.07
CA LEU A 73 6.22 8.00 0.07
C LEU A 73 7.30 8.91 -0.52
N GLY A 74 7.25 10.23 -0.30
CA GLY A 74 8.21 11.20 -0.81
C GLY A 74 8.23 11.25 -2.34
N VAL A 75 7.05 11.21 -2.96
CA VAL A 75 6.85 11.31 -4.42
C VAL A 75 5.98 12.50 -4.79
#